data_AF-A0A7X7A146-F1
#
_entry.id   AF-A0A7X7A146-F1
#
_cell.length_a   1.000
_cell.length_b   1.000
_cell.length_c   1.000
_cell.angle_alpha   90.00
_cell.angle_beta   90.00
_cell.angle_gamma   90.00
#
_symmetry.space_group_name_H-M   'P 1'
#
loop_
_entity.id
_entity.type
_entity.pdbx_description
1 polymer ?
#
loop_
_entity_poly.entity_id
_entity_poly.type
_entity_poly.pdbx_seq_one_letter_code
_entity_poly.pdbx_strand_id
1 'polypeptide(L)'
;SMQVPEVVAFLENNLDLKNSDIDKILYNWSDEALIYLLLSLDDEEAWENVVRYLDIKDKVVVKITGHDLKALGIKQGPVYREILDKIYQLKLNGELNSKEDEIAIVKNWIKENNYAINS
;
A
#
# COMPACT_ATOMS: atom_id res chain seq x y z
N SER A 1 -15.27 0.41 -13.18
CA SER A 1 -14.83 1.25 -12.05
C SER A 1 -16.02 1.44 -11.14
N MET A 2 -15.85 1.32 -9.82
CA MET A 2 -16.92 1.68 -8.88
C MET A 2 -17.26 3.16 -9.05
N GLN A 3 -18.54 3.49 -8.95
CA GLN A 3 -18.97 4.89 -8.94
C GLN A 3 -18.81 5.48 -7.53
N VAL A 4 -18.68 6.80 -7.41
CA VAL A 4 -18.48 7.46 -6.10
C VAL A 4 -19.53 7.06 -5.06
N PRO A 5 -20.85 6.99 -5.36
CA PRO A 5 -21.84 6.57 -4.37
C PRO A 5 -21.62 5.15 -3.82
N GLU A 6 -21.14 4.22 -4.65
CA GLU A 6 -20.83 2.85 -4.22
C GLU A 6 -19.62 2.81 -3.30
N VAL A 7 -18.61 3.65 -3.58
CA VAL A 7 -17.41 3.76 -2.75
C VAL A 7 -17.70 4.43 -1.42
N VAL A 8 -18.53 5.49 -1.40
CA VAL A 8 -19.00 6.12 -0.16
C VAL A 8 -19.66 5.07 0.73
N ALA A 9 -20.68 4.39 0.22
CA ALA A 9 -21.38 3.36 0.99
C ALA A 9 -20.42 2.24 1.46
N PHE A 10 -19.46 1.84 0.63
CA PHE A 10 -18.48 0.84 1.02
C PHE A 10 -17.59 1.32 2.18
N LEU A 11 -17.03 2.53 2.09
CA LEU A 11 -16.13 3.08 3.11
C LEU A 11 -16.85 3.31 4.44
N GLU A 12 -18.07 3.85 4.41
CA GLU A 12 -18.87 4.09 5.63
C GLU A 12 -19.29 2.79 6.33
N ASN A 13 -19.45 1.69 5.59
CA ASN A 13 -19.78 0.38 6.17
C ASN A 13 -18.55 -0.42 6.63
N ASN A 14 -17.33 0.07 6.40
CA ASN A 14 -16.08 -0.65 6.71
C ASN A 14 -15.06 0.32 7.34
N LEU A 15 -15.32 0.77 8.56
CA LEU A 15 -14.49 1.77 9.25
C LEU A 15 -13.14 1.21 9.75
N ASP A 16 -12.97 -0.12 9.80
CA ASP A 16 -11.76 -0.79 10.26
C ASP A 16 -10.76 -1.12 9.13
N LEU A 17 -10.99 -0.59 7.93
CA LEU A 17 -10.10 -0.79 6.79
C LEU A 17 -8.70 -0.27 7.06
N LYS A 18 -7.70 -1.04 6.62
CA LYS A 18 -6.33 -0.56 6.56
C LYS A 18 -6.15 0.41 5.39
N ASN A 19 -5.15 1.28 5.48
CA ASN A 19 -4.76 2.17 4.38
C ASN A 19 -4.47 1.39 3.08
N SER A 20 -3.89 0.19 3.18
CA SER A 20 -3.67 -0.71 2.04
C SER A 20 -4.97 -1.16 1.35
N ASP A 21 -6.07 -1.25 2.07
CA ASP A 21 -7.36 -1.65 1.51
C ASP A 21 -8.06 -0.48 0.83
N ILE A 22 -7.97 0.72 1.43
CA ILE A 22 -8.40 1.97 0.80
C ILE A 22 -7.61 2.23 -0.49
N ASP A 23 -6.29 1.96 -0.49
CA ASP A 23 -5.43 2.15 -1.66
C ASP A 23 -5.87 1.31 -2.86
N LYS A 24 -6.25 0.05 -2.67
CA LYS A 24 -6.72 -0.81 -3.77
C LYS A 24 -7.93 -0.23 -4.50
N ILE A 25 -8.74 0.58 -3.81
CA ILE A 25 -9.96 1.20 -4.34
C ILE A 25 -9.60 2.53 -5.02
N LEU A 26 -8.76 3.33 -4.37
CA LEU A 26 -8.54 4.74 -4.72
C LEU A 26 -7.23 5.02 -5.48
N TYR A 27 -6.33 4.04 -5.65
CA TYR A 27 -4.95 4.31 -6.10
C TYR A 27 -4.87 5.08 -7.43
N ASN A 28 -5.82 4.83 -8.34
CA ASN A 28 -5.87 5.37 -9.70
C ASN A 28 -6.97 6.43 -9.90
N TRP A 29 -7.54 6.98 -8.82
CA TRP A 29 -8.52 8.05 -8.90
C TRP A 29 -7.85 9.39 -9.17
N SER A 30 -8.51 10.27 -9.92
CA SER A 30 -8.03 11.64 -10.12
C SER A 30 -8.31 12.50 -8.88
N ASP A 31 -7.60 13.62 -8.77
CA ASP A 31 -7.79 14.57 -7.66
C ASP A 31 -9.23 15.08 -7.58
N GLU A 32 -9.90 15.33 -8.71
CA GLU A 32 -11.31 15.76 -8.73
C GLU A 32 -12.24 14.67 -8.19
N ALA A 33 -11.98 13.40 -8.52
CA ALA A 33 -12.75 12.28 -8.00
C ALA A 33 -12.55 12.09 -6.49
N LEU A 34 -11.32 12.29 -5.99
CA LEU A 34 -11.01 12.26 -4.57
C LEU A 34 -11.67 13.41 -3.80
N ILE A 35 -11.65 14.63 -4.36
CA ILE A 35 -12.37 15.78 -3.78
C ILE A 35 -13.88 15.48 -3.73
N TYR A 36 -14.45 14.98 -4.81
CA TYR A 36 -15.87 14.64 -4.84
C TYR A 36 -16.23 13.54 -3.83
N LEU A 37 -15.37 12.53 -3.65
CA LEU A 37 -15.51 11.51 -2.62
C LEU A 37 -15.52 12.12 -1.21
N LEU A 38 -14.54 12.97 -0.88
CA LEU A 38 -14.43 13.61 0.42
C LEU A 38 -15.63 14.52 0.74
N LEU A 39 -16.22 15.16 -0.28
CA LEU A 39 -17.44 15.95 -0.13
C LEU A 39 -18.71 15.12 0.00
N SER A 40 -18.65 13.82 -0.33
CA SER A 40 -19.80 12.91 -0.34
C SER A 40 -19.84 11.95 0.85
N LEU A 41 -18.80 11.93 1.69
CA LEU A 41 -18.76 11.14 2.92
C LEU A 41 -19.48 11.92 4.02
N ASP A 42 -20.53 11.32 4.59
CA ASP A 42 -21.28 11.91 5.70
C ASP A 42 -20.76 11.41 7.06
N ASP A 43 -20.14 10.23 7.10
CA ASP A 43 -19.52 9.67 8.30
C ASP A 43 -18.11 10.27 8.57
N GLU A 44 -17.93 10.84 9.76
CA GLU A 44 -16.69 11.52 10.17
C GLU A 44 -15.50 10.55 10.26
N GLU A 45 -15.71 9.32 10.75
CA GLU A 45 -14.64 8.32 10.88
C GLU A 45 -14.19 7.82 9.50
N ALA A 46 -15.14 7.56 8.60
CA ALA A 46 -14.82 7.22 7.21
C ALA A 46 -14.05 8.35 6.51
N TRP A 47 -14.47 9.61 6.71
CA TRP A 47 -13.77 10.77 6.17
C TRP A 47 -12.34 10.89 6.71
N GLU A 48 -12.15 10.78 8.03
CA GLU A 48 -10.84 10.83 8.67
C GLU A 48 -9.91 9.71 8.16
N ASN A 49 -10.45 8.50 7.96
CA ASN A 49 -9.70 7.37 7.42
C ASN A 49 -9.20 7.63 6.00
N VAL A 50 -10.05 8.18 5.12
CA VAL A 50 -9.64 8.53 3.75
C VAL A 50 -8.59 9.64 3.76
N VAL A 51 -8.78 10.69 4.56
CA VAL A 51 -7.81 11.80 4.66
C VAL A 51 -6.46 11.30 5.19
N ARG A 52 -6.47 10.45 6.22
CA ARG A 52 -5.26 9.82 6.77
C ARG A 52 -4.55 8.97 5.71
N TYR A 53 -5.30 8.18 4.94
CA TYR A 53 -4.75 7.42 3.82
C TYR A 53 -4.07 8.34 2.81
N LEU A 54 -4.73 9.42 2.38
CA LEU A 54 -4.18 10.34 1.38
C LEU A 54 -2.91 11.04 1.88
N ASP A 55 -2.87 11.48 3.13
CA ASP A 55 -1.69 12.09 3.76
C ASP A 55 -0.51 11.10 3.85
N ILE A 56 -0.79 9.83 4.15
CA ILE A 56 0.23 8.77 4.20
C ILE A 56 0.71 8.45 2.78
N LYS A 57 -0.20 8.27 1.82
CA LYS A 57 0.10 7.92 0.42
C LYS A 57 1.09 8.91 -0.20
N ASP A 58 0.90 10.21 0.04
CA ASP A 58 1.78 11.27 -0.46
C ASP A 58 3.22 11.18 0.08
N LYS A 59 3.38 10.64 1.30
CA LYS A 59 4.68 10.55 2.00
C LYS A 59 5.38 9.20 1.82
N VAL A 60 4.66 8.16 1.43
CA VAL A 60 5.20 6.79 1.36
C VAL A 60 6.16 6.67 0.19
N VAL A 61 7.41 6.31 0.50
CA VAL A 61 8.45 6.00 -0.49
C VAL A 61 9.12 4.67 -0.13
N VAL A 62 9.04 3.69 -1.02
CA VAL A 62 9.81 2.44 -0.90
C VAL A 62 11.29 2.75 -1.13
N LYS A 63 12.14 2.49 -0.13
CA LYS A 63 13.56 2.88 -0.13
C LYS A 63 14.48 1.79 -0.69
N ILE A 64 14.06 0.53 -0.62
CA ILE A 64 14.74 -0.60 -1.23
C ILE A 64 14.57 -0.58 -2.75
N THR A 65 15.65 -0.88 -3.47
CA THR A 65 15.70 -0.88 -4.93
C THR A 65 15.86 -2.30 -5.48
N GLY A 66 15.68 -2.47 -6.80
CA GLY A 66 16.01 -3.74 -7.46
C GLY A 66 17.47 -4.17 -7.29
N HIS A 67 18.40 -3.22 -7.11
CA HIS A 67 19.81 -3.54 -6.82
C HIS A 67 19.97 -4.16 -5.42
N ASP A 68 19.26 -3.63 -4.44
CA ASP A 68 19.25 -4.20 -3.09
C ASP A 68 18.64 -5.62 -3.11
N LEU A 69 17.53 -5.83 -3.84
CA LEU A 69 16.92 -7.17 -4.01
C LEU A 69 17.87 -8.17 -4.66
N LYS A 70 18.61 -7.75 -5.69
CA LYS A 70 19.64 -8.56 -6.33
C LYS A 70 20.76 -8.92 -5.36
N ALA A 71 21.20 -7.97 -4.54
CA ALA A 71 22.23 -8.19 -3.51
C ALA A 71 21.75 -9.15 -2.40
N LEU A 72 20.44 -9.21 -2.15
CA LEU A 72 19.80 -10.19 -1.26
C LEU A 72 19.65 -11.59 -1.89
N GLY A 73 20.09 -11.79 -3.14
CA GLY A 73 20.05 -13.08 -3.84
C GLY A 73 18.75 -13.34 -4.59
N ILE A 74 17.87 -12.34 -4.74
CA ILE A 74 16.60 -12.51 -5.44
C ILE A 74 16.84 -12.35 -6.94
N LYS A 75 16.40 -13.35 -7.71
CA LYS A 75 16.49 -13.34 -9.17
C LYS A 75 15.62 -12.21 -9.75
N GLN A 76 16.19 -11.45 -10.68
CA GLN A 76 15.47 -10.40 -11.40
C GLN A 76 14.27 -10.98 -12.17
N GLY A 77 13.14 -10.27 -12.14
CA GLY A 77 11.90 -10.68 -12.81
C GLY A 77 10.66 -10.04 -12.19
N PRO A 78 9.45 -10.53 -12.52
CA PRO A 78 8.18 -10.03 -11.98
C PRO A 78 8.12 -9.99 -10.44
N VAL A 79 8.84 -10.90 -9.79
CA VAL A 79 8.97 -10.99 -8.33
C VAL A 79 9.49 -9.69 -7.69
N TYR A 80 10.27 -8.87 -8.41
CA TYR A 80 10.69 -7.57 -7.87
C TYR A 80 9.51 -6.64 -7.68
N ARG A 81 8.61 -6.59 -8.66
CA ARG A 81 7.38 -5.78 -8.55
C ARG A 81 6.53 -6.28 -7.40
N GLU A 82 6.32 -7.59 -7.30
CA GLU A 82 5.54 -8.19 -6.21
C GLU A 82 6.09 -7.81 -4.82
N ILE A 83 7.41 -7.86 -4.66
CA ILE A 83 8.08 -7.49 -3.41
C ILE A 83 7.93 -6.00 -3.12
N LEU A 84 8.19 -5.14 -4.11
CA LEU A 84 8.09 -3.68 -3.94
C LEU A 84 6.65 -3.25 -3.65
N ASP A 85 5.68 -3.84 -4.33
CA ASP A 85 4.24 -3.59 -4.09
C ASP A 85 3.85 -4.04 -2.69
N LYS A 86 4.30 -5.22 -2.24
CA LYS A 86 4.02 -5.70 -0.87
C LYS A 86 4.64 -4.80 0.20
N ILE A 87 5.85 -4.31 -0.04
CA ILE A 87 6.49 -3.34 0.86
C ILE A 87 5.71 -2.03 0.88
N TYR A 88 5.31 -1.51 -0.27
CA TYR A 88 4.48 -0.31 -0.37
C TYR A 88 3.18 -0.44 0.45
N GLN A 89 2.48 -1.57 0.36
CA GLN A 89 1.27 -1.83 1.14
C GLN A 89 1.54 -1.89 2.65
N LEU A 90 2.63 -2.52 3.08
CA LEU A 90 3.04 -2.52 4.49
C LEU A 90 3.40 -1.11 4.99
N LYS A 91 4.02 -0.29 4.15
CA LYS A 91 4.33 1.10 4.47
C LYS A 91 3.09 1.97 4.61
N LEU A 92 2.10 1.80 3.74
CA LEU A 92 0.79 2.47 3.88
C LEU A 92 0.16 2.17 5.24
N ASN A 93 0.34 0.96 5.75
CA ASN A 93 -0.17 0.55 7.06
C ASN A 93 0.71 0.97 8.25
N GLY A 94 1.83 1.67 8.01
CA GLY A 94 2.79 2.07 9.05
C GLY A 94 3.64 0.93 9.62
N GLU A 95 3.61 -0.26 8.99
CA GLU A 95 4.30 -1.45 9.45
C GLU A 95 5.83 -1.40 9.16
N LEU A 96 6.26 -0.54 8.23
CA LEU A 96 7.66 -0.35 7.85
C LEU A 96 8.02 1.15 7.76
N ASN A 97 9.01 1.58 8.54
CA ASN A 97 9.33 3.01 8.68
C ASN A 97 10.72 3.37 8.10
N SER A 98 11.59 2.38 7.97
CA SER A 98 12.98 2.57 7.55
C SER A 98 13.38 1.65 6.39
N LYS A 99 14.53 1.93 5.75
CA LYS A 99 15.08 1.04 4.72
C LYS A 99 15.53 -0.28 5.36
N GLU A 100 15.95 -0.22 6.61
CA GLU A 100 16.36 -1.35 7.43
C GLU A 100 15.18 -2.31 7.67
N ASP A 101 13.98 -1.78 7.97
CA ASP A 101 12.76 -2.59 8.10
C ASP A 101 12.41 -3.30 6.78
N GLU A 102 12.50 -2.57 5.66
CA GLU A 102 12.24 -3.10 4.32
C GLU A 102 13.21 -4.24 3.95
N ILE A 103 14.49 -4.11 4.28
CA ILE A 103 15.48 -5.19 4.08
C ILE A 103 15.21 -6.36 5.02
N ALA A 104 14.87 -6.10 6.29
CA ALA A 104 14.60 -7.13 7.29
C ALA A 104 13.40 -7.99 6.89
N ILE A 105 12.30 -7.37 6.42
CA ILE A 105 11.12 -8.11 6.01
C ILE A 105 11.38 -8.97 4.77
N VAL A 106 12.15 -8.47 3.80
CA VAL A 106 12.54 -9.24 2.60
C VAL A 106 13.40 -10.45 2.98
N LYS A 107 14.37 -10.28 3.89
CA LYS A 107 15.17 -11.39 4.41
C LYS A 107 14.30 -12.44 5.12
N ASN A 108 13.26 -12.03 5.83
CA ASN A 108 12.33 -12.97 6.45
C ASN A 108 11.54 -13.75 5.39
N TRP A 109 11.04 -13.10 4.34
CA TRP A 109 10.36 -13.79 3.25
C TRP A 109 11.26 -14.80 2.51
N ILE A 110 12.55 -14.49 2.36
CA ILE A 110 13.52 -15.43 1.79
C ILE A 110 13.68 -16.67 2.69
N LYS A 111 13.82 -16.49 4.01
CA LYS A 111 13.94 -17.60 4.98
C LYS A 111 12.69 -18.50 4.99
N GLU A 112 11.52 -17.91 4.80
CA GLU A 112 10.24 -18.61 4.71
C GLU A 112 10.03 -19.33 3.37
N ASN A 113 11.02 -19.31 2.46
CA ASN A 113 10.95 -19.83 1.09
C ASN A 113 9.89 -19.19 0.20
N ASN A 114 9.40 -17.98 0.54
CA ASN A 114 8.42 -17.27 -0.28
C ASN A 114 9.01 -16.76 -1.61
N TYR A 115 10.34 -16.59 -1.67
CA TYR A 115 11.07 -16.12 -2.86
C TYR A 115 12.35 -16.94 -3.03
N ALA A 116 12.20 -18.24 -3.29
CA ALA A 116 13.28 -19.23 -3.33
C ALA A 116 14.53 -18.77 -4.10
N ILE A 117 15.69 -18.94 -3.46
CA ILE A 117 17.02 -18.83 -4.07
C ILE A 117 17.33 -20.19 -4.70
N ASN A 118 16.76 -20.48 -5.88
CA ASN A 118 17.18 -21.67 -6.61
C ASN A 118 18.49 -21.34 -7.35
N SER A 119 19.62 -21.78 -6.78
CA SER A 119 20.94 -21.81 -7.42
C SER A 119 20.98 -22.84 -8.54
#